data_AF-A0A151QQ98-F1
#
_entry.id   AF-A0A151QQ98-F1
#
_cell.length_a   1.000
_cell.length_b   1.000
_cell.length_c   1.000
_cell.angle_alpha   90.00
_cell.angle_beta   90.00
_cell.angle_gamma   90.00
#
_symmetry.space_group_name_H-M   'P 1'
#
loop_
_entity.id
_entity.type
_entity.pdbx_description
1 polymer ?
#
loop_
_entity_poly.entity_id
_entity_poly.type
_entity_poly.pdbx_seq_one_letter_code
_entity_poly.pdbx_strand_id
1 'polypeptide(L)' 'EGDLVWRATSSARHNSSEGKLSANWDGPFRIRHALHNGAYKLEELSGKVIPRTWNASHLNTYYS' A
#
# COMPACT_ATOMS: atom_id res chain seq x y z
N GLU A 1 9.19 15.84 -2.06
CA GLU A 1 8.32 15.32 -1.00
C GLU A 1 7.42 14.27 -1.62
N GLY A 2 7.27 13.12 -0.98
CA GLY A 2 6.43 12.05 -1.51
C GLY A 2 5.92 11.24 -0.33
N ASP A 3 4.62 11.27 -0.14
CA ASP A 3 3.96 10.61 0.98
C ASP A 3 4.26 9.11 0.92
N LEU A 4 4.91 8.62 1.98
CA LEU A 4 5.09 7.21 2.20
C LEU A 4 3.77 6.64 2.71
N VAL A 5 3.40 5.49 2.17
CA VAL A 5 2.17 4.78 2.50
C VAL A 5 2.43 3.29 2.60
N TRP A 6 1.82 2.65 3.58
CA TRP A 6 1.72 1.22 3.67
C TRP A 6 0.60 0.72 2.76
N ARG A 7 0.78 -0.44 2.13
CA ARG A 7 -0.28 -1.08 1.34
C ARG A 7 -0.97 -2.17 2.17
N ALA A 8 -2.28 -2.36 2.01
CA ALA A 8 -2.94 -3.54 2.55
C ALA A 8 -2.62 -4.79 1.71
N THR A 9 -2.17 -5.87 2.35
CA THR A 9 -2.09 -7.21 1.76
C THR A 9 -3.44 -7.89 1.89
N SER A 10 -3.98 -8.33 0.75
CA SER A 10 -5.20 -9.12 0.77
C SER A 10 -4.92 -10.46 1.48
N SER A 11 -5.87 -10.91 2.29
CA SER A 11 -5.91 -12.20 2.98
C SER A 11 -5.67 -13.43 2.09
N ALA A 12 -5.63 -13.29 0.76
CA ALA A 12 -5.17 -14.33 -0.15
C ALA A 12 -3.68 -14.71 0.03
N ARG A 13 -2.86 -13.89 0.72
CA ARG A 13 -1.52 -14.26 1.18
C ARG A 13 -1.45 -14.52 2.69
N HIS A 14 -2.58 -14.89 3.29
CA HIS A 14 -2.61 -15.33 4.69
C HIS A 14 -1.86 -16.65 4.80
N ASN A 15 -0.61 -16.59 5.28
CA ASN A 15 -0.04 -17.75 5.94
C ASN A 15 -0.87 -17.92 7.21
N SER A 16 -1.64 -19.00 7.30
CA SER A 16 -2.64 -19.30 8.33
C SER A 16 -2.16 -19.28 9.78
N SER A 17 -0.90 -18.91 10.02
CA SER A 17 -0.22 -18.85 11.32
C SER A 17 -0.37 -17.54 12.07
N GLU A 18 -0.75 -16.42 11.43
CA GLU A 18 -0.83 -15.13 12.12
C GLU A 18 -2.29 -14.69 12.30
N GLY A 19 -2.70 -14.59 13.57
CA GLY A 19 -4.09 -14.54 14.01
C GLY A 19 -4.94 -13.42 13.38
N LYS A 20 -6.26 -13.62 13.52
CA LYS A 20 -7.43 -12.87 13.00
C LYS A 20 -7.42 -11.33 13.13
N LEU A 21 -6.36 -10.72 13.66
CA LEU A 21 -6.22 -9.29 13.96
C LEU A 21 -4.83 -8.71 13.60
N SER A 22 -3.96 -9.45 12.91
CA SER A 22 -2.67 -8.88 12.48
C SER A 22 -2.90 -7.87 11.35
N ALA A 23 -2.25 -6.72 11.46
CA ALA A 23 -2.40 -5.64 10.50
C ALA A 23 -1.64 -6.04 9.22
N ASN A 24 -2.38 -6.48 8.21
CA ASN A 24 -1.91 -7.00 6.93
C ASN A 24 -1.12 -5.98 6.07
N TRP A 25 -0.37 -5.04 6.64
CA TRP A 25 0.29 -3.99 5.88
C TRP A 25 1.62 -4.46 5.32
N ASP A 26 1.81 -4.32 4.01
CA ASP A 26 3.09 -4.55 3.33
C ASP A 26 3.73 -3.20 3.03
N GLY A 27 5.04 -3.15 3.31
CA GLY A 27 6.05 -2.19 2.86
C GLY A 27 5.73 -0.69 2.87
N PRO A 28 6.74 0.17 3.11
CA PRO A 28 6.62 1.57 2.72
C PRO A 28 6.70 1.71 1.19
N PHE A 29 5.62 2.21 0.59
CA PHE A 29 5.54 2.60 -0.82
C PHE A 29 5.42 4.11 -0.93
N ARG A 30 5.79 4.67 -2.07
CA ARG A 30 5.65 6.09 -2.35
C ARG A 30 4.47 6.33 -3.28
N ILE A 31 3.63 7.32 -2.98
CA ILE A 31 2.60 7.75 -3.93
C ILE A 31 3.27 8.43 -5.11
N ARG A 32 3.07 7.86 -6.31
CA ARG A 32 3.57 8.42 -7.57
C ARG A 32 2.56 9.35 -8.23
N HIS A 33 1.31 8.90 -8.31
CA HIS A 33 0.22 9.68 -8.90
C HIS A 33 -1.09 9.41 -8.15
N ALA A 34 -1.81 10.47 -7.81
CA ALA A 34 -3.21 10.39 -7.41
C ALA A 34 -4.08 10.34 -8.67
N LEU A 35 -4.94 9.35 -8.75
CA LEU A 35 -6.00 9.24 -9.74
C LEU A 35 -7.25 9.92 -9.17
N HIS A 36 -7.96 10.62 -10.03
CA HIS A 36 -9.17 11.39 -9.74
C HIS A 36 -10.32 10.58 -9.08
N ASN A 37 -10.26 9.25 -9.13
CA ASN A 37 -11.27 8.36 -8.54
C ASN A 37 -10.91 7.85 -7.13
N GLY A 38 -10.03 8.54 -6.39
CA GLY A 38 -9.57 8.09 -5.07
C GLY A 38 -8.64 6.87 -5.12
N ALA A 39 -8.07 6.61 -6.29
CA ALA A 39 -7.05 5.58 -6.49
C ALA A 39 -5.67 6.24 -6.62
N TYR A 40 -4.62 5.50 -6.31
CA TYR A 40 -3.26 5.98 -6.31
C TYR A 40 -2.37 4.97 -7.01
N LYS A 41 -1.44 5.46 -7.83
CA LYS A 41 -0.32 4.67 -8.31
C LYS A 41 0.80 4.74 -7.29
N LEU A 42 1.27 3.58 -6.88
CA LEU A 42 2.38 3.45 -5.97
C LEU A 42 3.68 3.19 -6.75
N GLU A 43 4.78 3.59 -6.15
CA GLU A 43 6.13 3.28 -6.55
C GLU A 43 6.88 2.64 -5.37
N GLU A 44 7.67 1.62 -5.66
CA GLU A 44 8.61 1.04 -4.70
C GLU A 44 9.68 2.07 -4.36
N LEU A 45 10.28 1.99 -3.15
CA LEU A 45 11.37 2.89 -2.76
C LEU A 45 12.57 2.83 -3.71
N SER A 46 12.72 1.73 -4.44
CA SER A 46 13.73 1.52 -5.49
C SER A 46 13.42 2.26 -6.80
N GLY A 47 12.32 3.02 -6.88
CA GLY A 47 11.89 3.75 -8.09
C GLY A 47 11.12 2.90 -9.09
N LYS A 48 10.72 1.67 -8.72
CA LYS A 48 9.95 0.77 -9.58
C LYS A 48 8.46 1.01 -9.42
N VAL A 49 7.80 1.32 -10.54
CA VAL A 49 6.36 1.62 -10.54
C VAL A 49 5.57 0.35 -10.39
N ILE A 50 4.59 0.37 -9.49
CA ILE A 50 3.65 -0.72 -9.36
C ILE A 50 2.55 -0.52 -10.40
N PRO A 51 2.36 -1.47 -11.34
CA PRO A 51 1.37 -1.31 -12.40
C PRO A 51 -0.07 -1.33 -11.88
N ARG A 52 -0.29 -1.83 -10.65
CA ARG A 52 -1.58 -1.87 -9.98
C ARG A 52 -1.91 -0.54 -9.30
N THR A 53 -3.15 -0.07 -9.49
CA THR A 53 -3.72 1.08 -8.80
C THR A 53 -4.34 0.67 -7.47
N TRP A 54 -4.18 1.50 -6.45
CA TRP A 54 -4.61 1.23 -5.08
C TRP A 54 -5.56 2.31 -4.59
N ASN A 55 -6.74 1.93 -4.11
CA ASN A 55 -7.67 2.89 -3.51
C ASN A 55 -7.14 3.41 -2.18
N ALA A 56 -7.53 4.63 -1.79
CA ALA A 56 -7.22 5.23 -0.49
C ALA A 56 -7.49 4.26 0.67
N SER A 57 -8.60 3.51 0.60
CA SER A 57 -9.01 2.54 1.63
C SER A 57 -8.04 1.38 1.84
N HIS A 58 -7.15 1.11 0.86
CA HIS A 58 -6.13 0.06 0.94
C HIS A 58 -4.73 0.63 1.20
N LEU A 59 -4.63 1.94 1.47
CA LEU A 59 -3.39 2.63 1.77
C LEU A 59 -3.48 3.21 3.17
N ASN A 60 -2.41 3.08 3.93
CA ASN A 60 -2.28 3.73 5.23
C ASN A 60 -1.12 4.71 5.19
N THR A 61 -1.32 5.94 5.62
CA THR A 61 -0.27 6.96 5.62
C THR A 61 0.84 6.58 6.59
N TYR A 62 2.09 6.62 6.14
CA TYR A 62 3.25 6.47 7.00
C TYR A 62 3.41 7.76 7.80
N TYR A 63 2.90 7.78 9.03
CA TYR A 63 3.18 8.87 9.97
C TYR A 63 4.62 8.71 10.47
N SER A 64 5.43 9.76 10.30
CA SER A 64 6.74 9.93 10.97
C SER A 64 6.56 10.35 12.42
#